data_AF-A0A923VDH5-F1
#
_entry.id   AF-A0A923VDH5-F1
#
_cell.length_a   1.000
_cell.length_b   1.000
_cell.length_c   1.000
_cell.angle_alpha   90.00
_cell.angle_beta   90.00
_cell.angle_gamma   90.00
#
_symmetry.space_group_name_H-M   'P 1'
#
loop_
_entity.id
_entity.type
_entity.pdbx_description
1 polymer ?
#
loop_
_entity_poly.entity_id
_entity_poly.type
_entity_poly.pdbx_seq_one_letter_code
_entity_poly.pdbx_strand_id
1 'polypeptide(L)'
;MKHLDVILLQNFGLLTPINQVSFLLDNLDKNSISHTPWASFNYAPDVKFVLAYGADAIFIKFFVEKKFIKASIAPSNGAVHEDAFVEFFISFEDEKAYYNLEFNCIGTALVGYGETKEGRELQPEYLIKE
;
A
#
# COMPACT_ATOMS: atom_id res chain seq x y z
N MET A 1 -3.28 -19.59 -6.61
CA MET A 1 -4.00 -18.30 -6.63
C MET A 1 -4.44 -18.01 -5.19
N LYS A 2 -4.23 -16.80 -4.68
CA LYS A 2 -4.77 -16.36 -3.38
C LYS A 2 -6.05 -15.57 -3.64
N HIS A 3 -6.98 -15.62 -2.70
CA HIS A 3 -8.23 -14.85 -2.72
C HIS A 3 -8.35 -14.09 -1.40
N LEU A 4 -8.94 -12.89 -1.44
CA LEU A 4 -9.19 -12.07 -0.27
C LEU A 4 -10.59 -11.45 -0.38
N ASP A 5 -11.43 -11.72 0.60
CA ASP A 5 -12.69 -10.99 0.79
C ASP A 5 -12.40 -9.64 1.44
N VAL A 6 -12.76 -8.55 0.76
CA VAL A 6 -12.54 -7.18 1.26
C VAL A 6 -13.79 -6.69 1.96
N ILE A 7 -13.65 -6.17 3.18
CA ILE A 7 -14.78 -5.79 4.03
C ILE A 7 -15.28 -4.38 3.64
N LEU A 8 -16.60 -4.23 3.52
CA LEU A 8 -17.26 -2.93 3.43
C LEU A 8 -17.38 -2.27 4.81
N LEU A 9 -16.85 -1.05 4.93
CA LEU A 9 -16.99 -0.21 6.10
C LEU A 9 -18.15 0.77 5.92
N GLN A 10 -19.30 0.46 6.52
CA GLN A 10 -20.47 1.34 6.43
C GLN A 10 -20.20 2.70 7.06
N ASN A 11 -20.53 3.78 6.34
CA ASN A 11 -20.33 5.18 6.73
C ASN A 11 -18.85 5.63 6.76
N PHE A 12 -17.95 4.88 6.13
CA PHE A 12 -16.57 5.29 5.89
C PHE A 12 -16.39 5.75 4.44
N GLY A 13 -15.57 6.78 4.25
CA GLY A 13 -15.26 7.33 2.94
C GLY A 13 -14.04 8.26 3.01
N LEU A 14 -13.81 8.99 1.93
CA LEU A 14 -12.66 9.88 1.75
C LEU A 14 -12.54 10.95 2.85
N LEU A 15 -13.68 11.40 3.38
CA LEU A 15 -13.74 12.43 4.44
C LEU A 15 -13.64 11.85 5.85
N THR A 16 -13.59 10.53 6.01
CA THR A 16 -13.42 9.92 7.34
C THR A 16 -12.03 10.21 7.88
N PRO A 17 -11.89 10.75 9.11
CA PRO A 17 -10.59 11.01 9.70
C PRO A 17 -9.69 9.77 9.73
N ILE A 18 -8.43 9.91 9.29
CA ILE A 18 -7.51 8.78 9.13
C ILE A 18 -7.25 8.02 10.44
N ASN A 19 -7.30 8.72 11.60
CA ASN A 19 -7.17 8.10 12.92
C ASN A 19 -8.37 7.20 13.25
N GLN A 20 -9.58 7.57 12.82
CA GLN A 20 -10.79 6.75 12.99
C GLN A 20 -10.72 5.50 12.10
N VAL A 21 -10.29 5.65 10.85
CA VAL A 21 -10.02 4.52 9.95
C VAL A 21 -8.98 3.60 10.59
N SER A 22 -7.84 4.16 11.00
CA SER A 22 -6.71 3.44 11.60
C SER A 22 -7.13 2.62 12.83
N PHE A 23 -7.91 3.22 13.74
CA PHE A 23 -8.44 2.56 14.94
C PHE A 23 -9.36 1.40 14.58
N LEU A 24 -10.22 1.54 13.57
CA LEU A 24 -11.08 0.45 13.14
C LEU A 24 -10.26 -0.70 12.56
N LEU A 25 -9.32 -0.40 11.65
CA LEU A 25 -8.49 -1.42 11.00
C LEU A 25 -7.57 -2.17 11.97
N ASP A 26 -7.21 -1.59 13.12
CA ASP A 26 -6.47 -2.30 14.17
C ASP A 26 -7.20 -3.52 14.70
N ASN A 27 -8.54 -3.49 14.69
CA ASN A 27 -9.42 -4.49 15.26
C ASN A 27 -9.92 -5.53 14.24
N LEU A 28 -9.49 -5.43 12.97
CA LEU A 28 -9.83 -6.39 11.94
C LEU A 28 -8.77 -7.50 11.81
N ASP A 29 -9.21 -8.62 11.21
CA ASP A 29 -8.34 -9.75 10.89
C ASP A 29 -7.26 -9.34 9.88
N LYS A 30 -6.03 -9.72 10.20
CA LYS A 30 -4.83 -9.31 9.46
C LYS A 30 -4.38 -10.43 8.53
N ASN A 31 -4.05 -10.06 7.30
CA ASN A 31 -3.53 -10.96 6.28
C ASN A 31 -1.99 -10.89 6.25
N SER A 32 -1.31 -12.04 6.18
CA SER A 32 0.16 -12.09 6.20
C SER A 32 0.77 -11.99 4.79
N ILE A 33 1.84 -11.21 4.69
CA ILE A 33 2.72 -11.14 3.51
C ILE A 33 4.02 -11.88 3.85
N SER A 34 4.07 -13.16 3.49
CA SER A 34 5.15 -14.08 3.88
C SER A 34 5.76 -14.87 2.71
N HIS A 35 5.36 -14.55 1.48
CA HIS A 35 5.89 -15.26 0.31
C HIS A 35 7.24 -14.67 -0.12
N THR A 36 8.30 -15.46 -0.03
CA THR A 36 9.66 -15.12 -0.46
C THR A 36 10.05 -15.93 -1.70
N PRO A 37 9.78 -15.44 -2.92
CA PRO A 37 9.98 -16.23 -4.14
C PRO A 37 11.46 -16.41 -4.52
N TRP A 38 12.36 -15.55 -4.03
CA TRP A 38 13.78 -15.58 -4.40
C TRP A 38 14.65 -16.14 -3.29
N ALA A 39 15.24 -17.32 -3.51
CA ALA A 39 16.08 -18.02 -2.54
C ALA A 39 17.37 -17.28 -2.13
N SER A 40 17.80 -16.28 -2.90
CA SER A 40 18.93 -15.41 -2.55
C SER A 40 18.59 -14.38 -1.47
N PHE A 41 17.30 -14.15 -1.18
CA PHE A 41 16.81 -13.15 -0.24
C PHE A 41 16.00 -13.82 0.88
N ASN A 42 16.72 -14.35 1.88
CA ASN A 42 16.12 -15.15 2.97
C ASN A 42 15.64 -14.32 4.18
N TYR A 43 15.76 -12.99 4.11
CA TYR A 43 15.23 -12.13 5.17
C TYR A 43 13.73 -11.92 4.96
N ALA A 44 12.92 -12.42 5.90
CA ALA A 44 11.47 -12.33 5.89
C ALA A 44 10.98 -11.60 7.15
N PRO A 45 10.74 -10.27 7.10
CA PRO A 45 10.14 -9.54 8.22
C PRO A 45 8.70 -10.00 8.49
N ASP A 46 8.19 -9.79 9.71
CA ASP A 46 6.76 -10.01 9.99
C ASP A 46 5.97 -8.85 9.39
N VAL A 47 5.25 -9.15 8.31
CA VAL A 47 4.43 -8.17 7.59
C VAL A 47 3.02 -8.69 7.50
N LYS A 48 2.09 -7.84 7.93
CA LYS A 48 0.65 -8.07 7.84
C LYS A 48 -0.04 -6.84 7.27
N PHE A 49 -1.22 -7.03 6.71
CA PHE A 49 -2.06 -5.93 6.25
C PHE A 49 -3.53 -6.18 6.52
N VAL A 50 -4.30 -5.10 6.57
CA VAL A 50 -5.76 -5.10 6.50
C VAL A 50 -6.16 -4.29 5.29
N LEU A 51 -7.12 -4.79 4.51
CA LEU A 51 -7.70 -4.11 3.37
C LEU A 51 -9.22 -4.03 3.56
N ALA A 52 -9.78 -2.86 3.36
CA ALA A 52 -11.20 -2.59 3.46
C ALA A 52 -11.60 -1.54 2.41
N TYR A 53 -12.89 -1.37 2.16
CA TYR A 53 -13.40 -0.32 1.29
C TYR A 53 -14.59 0.40 1.92
N GLY A 54 -14.78 1.65 1.55
CA GLY A 54 -15.90 2.50 1.95
C GLY A 54 -16.79 2.90 0.78
N ALA A 55 -17.50 4.01 0.94
CA ALA A 55 -18.37 4.56 -0.09
C ALA A 55 -17.61 5.02 -1.35
N ASP A 56 -16.42 5.60 -1.16
CA ASP A 56 -15.63 6.28 -2.21
C ASP A 56 -14.12 6.14 -2.01
N ALA A 57 -13.67 5.19 -1.17
CA ALA A 57 -12.25 5.00 -0.85
C ALA A 57 -11.90 3.54 -0.56
N ILE A 58 -10.66 3.16 -0.86
CA ILE A 58 -10.02 1.93 -0.37
C ILE A 58 -9.15 2.31 0.82
N PHE A 59 -9.22 1.51 1.89
CA PHE A 59 -8.41 1.67 3.08
C PHE A 59 -7.47 0.47 3.23
N ILE A 60 -6.18 0.75 3.30
CA ILE A 60 -5.15 -0.26 3.56
C ILE A 60 -4.31 0.17 4.76
N LYS A 61 -4.02 -0.78 5.64
CA LYS A 61 -3.11 -0.57 6.76
C LYS A 61 -2.10 -1.70 6.83
N PHE A 62 -0.83 -1.34 6.77
CA PHE A 62 0.28 -2.27 6.92
C PHE A 62 0.79 -2.27 8.36
N PHE A 63 1.11 -3.46 8.85
CA PHE A 63 1.72 -3.73 10.14
C PHE A 63 3.06 -4.40 9.84
N VAL A 64 4.16 -3.71 10.13
CA VAL A 64 5.51 -4.13 9.73
C VAL A 64 6.39 -4.17 10.97
N GLU A 65 6.91 -5.35 11.29
CA GLU A 65 7.97 -5.53 12.28
C GLU A 65 9.25 -5.96 11.57
N LYS A 66 10.31 -5.16 11.73
CA LYS A 66 11.60 -5.42 11.08
C LYS A 66 12.78 -4.89 11.87
N LYS A 67 13.95 -5.47 11.64
CA LYS A 67 15.18 -5.16 12.38
C LYS A 67 15.78 -3.80 12.07
N PHE A 68 15.66 -3.33 10.81
CA PHE A 68 16.29 -2.10 10.34
C PHE A 68 15.31 -1.26 9.55
N ILE A 69 15.27 0.03 9.85
CA ILE A 69 14.42 1.03 9.19
C ILE A 69 15.34 2.10 8.61
N LYS A 70 15.10 2.45 7.35
CA LYS A 70 15.71 3.59 6.65
C LYS A 70 14.55 4.42 6.09
N ALA A 71 14.58 5.73 6.29
CA ALA A 71 13.62 6.66 5.74
C ALA A 71 14.34 7.97 5.44
N SER A 72 14.65 8.18 4.17
CA SER A 72 15.49 9.28 3.68
C SER A 72 14.90 9.98 2.47
N ILE A 73 14.00 9.32 1.74
CA ILE A 73 13.31 9.87 0.58
C ILE A 73 12.09 10.62 1.09
N ALA A 74 12.17 11.95 1.08
CA ALA A 74 11.06 12.83 1.47
C ALA A 74 10.15 13.26 0.29
N PRO A 75 10.68 13.56 -0.92
CA PRO A 75 9.82 14.02 -2.01
C PRO A 75 8.88 12.94 -2.53
N SER A 76 7.61 13.29 -2.72
CA SER A 76 6.62 12.47 -3.44
C SER A 76 7.15 12.07 -4.81
N ASN A 77 6.79 10.86 -5.24
CA ASN A 77 7.31 10.22 -6.46
C ASN A 77 8.84 10.06 -6.52
N GLY A 78 9.56 10.21 -5.40
CA GLY A 78 10.98 9.86 -5.29
C GLY A 78 11.24 8.35 -5.33
N ALA A 79 12.50 7.95 -5.17
CA ALA A 79 12.92 6.54 -5.15
C ALA A 79 12.56 5.82 -3.84
N VAL A 80 11.26 5.78 -3.50
CA VAL A 80 10.70 5.24 -2.24
C VAL A 80 11.18 3.82 -1.94
N HIS A 81 11.39 2.99 -2.98
CA HIS A 81 11.91 1.63 -2.87
C HIS A 81 13.34 1.52 -2.28
N GLU A 82 14.10 2.62 -2.18
CA GLU A 82 15.41 2.65 -1.52
C GLU A 82 15.33 2.78 0.01
N ASP A 83 14.13 3.02 0.55
CA ASP A 83 13.83 3.13 1.97
C ASP A 83 13.14 1.86 2.51
N ALA A 84 12.74 1.92 3.78
CA ALA A 84 11.74 1.06 4.37
C ALA A 84 10.37 1.32 3.74
N PHE A 85 9.95 0.48 2.79
CA PHE A 85 8.69 0.69 2.08
C PHE A 85 7.75 -0.53 2.10
N VAL A 86 6.49 -0.27 1.75
CA VAL A 86 5.46 -1.24 1.40
C VAL A 86 4.86 -0.83 0.06
N GLU A 87 4.30 -1.79 -0.67
CA GLU A 87 3.69 -1.54 -1.98
C GLU A 87 2.31 -2.18 -2.08
N PHE A 88 1.44 -1.56 -2.89
CA PHE A 88 0.14 -2.08 -3.25
C PHE A 88 -0.08 -1.92 -4.76
N PHE A 89 -0.48 -3.01 -5.41
CA PHE A 89 -0.77 -3.05 -6.84
C PHE A 89 -2.24 -3.36 -7.03
N ILE A 90 -2.94 -2.60 -7.88
CA ILE A 90 -4.35 -2.79 -8.18
C ILE A 90 -4.65 -2.49 -9.65
N SER A 91 -5.36 -3.41 -10.30
CA SER A 91 -6.00 -3.23 -11.60
C SER A 91 -7.51 -3.40 -11.42
N PHE A 92 -8.30 -2.79 -12.30
CA PHE A 92 -9.75 -2.92 -12.28
C PHE A 92 -10.21 -3.76 -13.46
N GLU A 93 -11.17 -4.66 -13.20
CA GLU A 93 -11.73 -5.56 -14.20
C GLU A 93 -10.61 -6.32 -14.96
N ASP A 94 -10.71 -6.37 -16.30
CA ASP A 94 -9.75 -6.99 -17.20
C ASP A 94 -8.77 -5.98 -17.82
N GLU A 95 -8.57 -4.81 -17.19
CA GLU A 95 -7.61 -3.83 -17.69
C GLU A 95 -6.17 -4.36 -17.62
N LYS A 96 -5.40 -4.10 -18.69
CA LYS A 96 -3.96 -4.39 -18.70
C LYS A 96 -3.16 -3.41 -17.84
N ALA A 97 -3.69 -2.19 -17.69
CA ALA A 97 -3.09 -1.15 -16.89
C ALA A 97 -3.39 -1.39 -15.40
N TYR A 98 -2.49 -0.93 -14.55
CA TYR A 98 -2.63 -1.05 -13.11
C TYR A 98 -2.00 0.16 -12.42
N TYR A 99 -2.41 0.40 -11.18
CA TYR A 99 -1.76 1.33 -10.28
C TYR A 99 -0.70 0.62 -9.44
N ASN A 100 0.48 1.22 -9.30
CA ASN A 100 1.43 0.88 -8.23
C ASN A 100 1.48 2.03 -7.23
N LEU A 101 1.26 1.70 -5.96
CA LEU A 101 1.35 2.64 -4.86
C LEU A 101 2.44 2.16 -3.91
N GLU A 102 3.51 2.94 -3.78
CA GLU A 102 4.64 2.65 -2.90
C GLU A 102 4.65 3.68 -1.77
N PHE A 103 4.84 3.24 -0.53
CA PHE A 103 4.85 4.11 0.65
C PHE A 103 6.05 3.79 1.53
N ASN A 104 6.87 4.78 1.88
CA ASN A 104 7.86 4.59 2.94
C ASN A 104 7.26 4.84 4.33
N CYS A 105 8.04 4.54 5.37
CA CYS A 105 7.55 4.64 6.75
C CYS A 105 7.45 6.08 7.30
N ILE A 106 7.77 7.11 6.51
CA ILE A 106 7.52 8.53 6.87
C ILE A 106 6.34 9.13 6.10
N GLY A 107 5.64 8.32 5.29
CA GLY A 107 4.44 8.72 4.57
C GLY A 107 4.68 9.22 3.14
N THR A 108 5.94 9.30 2.69
CA THR A 108 6.25 9.64 1.30
C THR A 108 5.75 8.53 0.39
N ALA A 109 5.04 8.93 -0.67
CA ALA A 109 4.42 8.01 -1.60
C ALA A 109 4.89 8.21 -3.04
N LEU A 110 4.93 7.12 -3.80
CA LEU A 110 5.01 7.11 -5.26
C LEU A 110 3.75 6.45 -5.79
N VAL A 111 3.11 7.07 -6.78
CA VAL A 111 1.92 6.52 -7.44
C VAL A 111 2.13 6.53 -8.95
N GLY A 112 2.12 5.36 -9.59
CA GLY A 112 2.21 5.22 -11.04
C GLY A 112 1.00 4.48 -11.61
N TYR A 113 0.67 4.74 -12.88
CA TYR A 113 -0.38 4.06 -13.62
C TYR A 113 0.06 3.69 -15.04
N GLY A 114 -0.13 2.43 -15.46
CA GLY A 114 0.26 1.96 -16.79
C GLY A 114 0.35 0.43 -16.89
N GLU A 115 0.64 -0.09 -18.08
CA GLU A 115 0.63 -1.54 -18.36
C GLU A 115 1.93 -2.27 -17.94
N THR A 116 3.06 -1.56 -17.87
CA THR A 116 4.38 -2.16 -17.62
C THR A 116 5.13 -1.36 -16.56
N LYS A 117 6.15 -1.98 -15.95
CA LYS A 117 6.96 -1.31 -14.92
C LYS A 117 7.55 0.01 -15.43
N GLU A 118 8.06 0.01 -16.65
CA GLU A 118 8.72 1.14 -17.32
C GLU A 118 7.73 2.09 -18.00
N GLY A 119 6.51 1.64 -18.29
CA GLY A 119 5.48 2.40 -19.02
C GLY A 119 4.45 3.09 -18.12
N ARG A 120 4.71 3.17 -16.80
CA ARG A 120 3.80 3.84 -15.85
C ARG A 120 4.04 5.35 -15.85
N GLU A 121 2.96 6.10 -15.98
CA GLU A 121 2.95 7.53 -15.77
C GLU A 121 2.74 7.84 -14.29
N LEU A 122 3.62 8.68 -13.73
CA LEU A 122 3.51 9.13 -12.34
C LEU A 122 2.31 10.05 -12.19
N GLN A 123 1.54 9.81 -11.14
CA GLN A 123 0.38 10.64 -10.84
C GLN A 123 0.82 12.02 -10.31
N PRO A 124 0.09 13.08 -10.66
CA PRO A 124 0.38 14.42 -10.16
C PRO A 124 0.46 14.49 -8.64
N GLU A 125 1.44 15.22 -8.12
CA GLU A 125 1.66 15.35 -6.67
C GLU A 125 0.44 15.87 -5.91
N TYR A 126 -0.41 16.72 -6.52
CA TYR A 126 -1.60 17.23 -5.84
C TYR A 126 -2.66 16.15 -5.53
N LEU A 127 -2.57 14.98 -6.18
CA LEU A 127 -3.37 13.79 -5.85
C LEU A 127 -2.74 12.97 -4.72
N ILE A 128 -1.42 13.11 -4.52
CA ILE A 128 -0.63 12.46 -3.49
C ILE A 128 -0.56 13.42 -2.29
N LYS A 129 -1.65 13.50 -1.55
CA LYS A 129 -1.72 14.39 -0.38
C LYS A 129 -1.07 13.73 0.83
N GLU A 130 -0.20 14.48 1.49
CA GLU A 130 0.28 14.20 2.85
C GLU A 130 -0.81 14.47 3.91
#